data_AF-A0A950YBS8-F1
#
_entry.id   AF-A0A950YBS8-F1
#
_cell.length_a   1.000
_cell.length_b   1.000
_cell.length_c   1.000
_cell.angle_alpha   90.00
_cell.angle_beta   90.00
_cell.angle_gamma   90.00
#
_symmetry.space_group_name_H-M   'P 1'
#
loop_
_entity.id
_entity.type
_entity.pdbx_description
1 polymer ?
#
loop_
_entity_poly.entity_id
_entity_poly.type
_entity_poly.pdbx_seq_one_letter_code
_entity_poly.pdbx_strand_id
1 'polypeptide(L)'
;MPRGSNIGGVNILGMVYLLLVLAAVFLPILLGRLSPPGSDSDSDDGGGGGGPGPPPAPPNTPGGGIPLDDAEPARSRLRGHDRLSDGIPPRARRPSREPVRRRDRTHQRASG
;
A
#
# COMPACT_ATOMS: atom_id res chain seq x y z
N MET A 1 33.40 -44.57 4.86
CA MET A 1 33.16 -43.38 5.71
C MET A 1 33.31 -42.15 4.83
N PRO A 2 32.22 -41.40 4.53
CA PRO A 2 32.33 -40.19 3.73
C PRO A 2 33.17 -39.17 4.49
N ARG A 3 34.29 -38.75 3.89
CA ARG A 3 35.16 -37.71 4.45
C ARG A 3 34.39 -36.39 4.38
N GLY A 4 34.13 -35.77 5.52
CA GLY A 4 33.47 -34.46 5.56
C GLY A 4 34.30 -33.43 4.81
N SER A 5 33.68 -32.75 3.85
CA SER A 5 34.29 -31.69 3.03
C SER A 5 34.50 -30.42 3.84
N ASN A 6 35.35 -30.47 4.87
CA ASN A 6 35.68 -29.34 5.71
C ASN A 6 37.09 -28.84 5.36
N ILE A 7 37.21 -27.58 4.93
CA ILE A 7 38.50 -26.91 4.68
C ILE A 7 38.58 -25.71 5.61
N GLY A 8 39.61 -25.64 6.45
CA GLY A 8 39.83 -24.51 7.36
C GLY A 8 38.72 -24.28 8.41
N GLY A 9 37.96 -25.32 8.76
CA GLY A 9 36.81 -25.21 9.68
C GLY A 9 35.49 -24.84 8.99
N VAL A 10 35.49 -24.64 7.68
CA VAL A 10 34.29 -24.34 6.89
C VAL A 10 33.77 -25.59 6.21
N ASN A 11 32.48 -25.87 6.38
CA ASN A 11 31.78 -26.95 5.68
C ASN A 11 31.49 -26.53 4.23
N ILE A 12 32.26 -27.07 3.29
CA ILE A 12 32.17 -26.77 1.85
C ILE A 12 30.79 -27.14 1.32
N LEU A 13 30.24 -28.28 1.75
CA LEU A 13 28.91 -28.71 1.31
C LEU A 13 27.83 -27.74 1.79
N GLY A 14 27.96 -27.26 3.04
CA GLY A 14 27.09 -26.22 3.59
C GLY A 14 27.21 -24.89 2.85
N MET A 15 28.43 -24.50 2.45
CA MET A 15 28.66 -23.28 1.66
C MET A 15 28.06 -23.38 0.26
N VAL A 16 28.21 -24.52 -0.40
CA VAL A 16 27.57 -24.78 -1.70
C VAL A 16 26.05 -24.68 -1.55
N TYR A 17 25.47 -25.29 -0.52
CA TYR A 17 24.03 -25.24 -0.27
C TYR A 17 23.54 -23.82 0.00
N LEU A 18 24.26 -23.08 0.84
CA LEU A 18 23.96 -21.67 1.13
C LEU A 18 23.99 -20.82 -0.14
N LEU A 19 25.00 -21.01 -0.99
CA LEU A 19 25.15 -20.27 -2.24
C LEU A 19 24.05 -20.63 -3.23
N LEU A 20 23.62 -21.89 -3.27
CA LEU A 20 22.51 -22.36 -4.11
C LEU A 20 21.17 -21.76 -3.66
N VAL A 21 20.90 -21.72 -2.35
CA VAL A 21 19.70 -21.07 -1.79
C VAL A 21 19.72 -19.57 -2.08
N LEU A 22 20.87 -18.91 -1.90
CA LEU A 22 21.03 -17.50 -2.20
C LEU A 22 20.79 -17.24 -3.70
N ALA A 23 21.35 -18.05 -4.57
CA ALA A 23 21.09 -17.96 -6.01
C ALA A 23 19.60 -18.15 -6.31
N ALA A 24 18.93 -19.16 -5.76
CA ALA A 24 17.51 -19.41 -6.01
C ALA A 24 16.60 -18.22 -5.60
N VAL A 25 16.95 -17.50 -4.53
CA VAL A 25 16.18 -16.33 -4.06
C VAL A 25 16.50 -15.07 -4.86
N PHE A 26 17.79 -14.82 -5.12
CA PHE A 26 18.24 -13.56 -5.71
C PHE A 26 18.26 -13.55 -7.23
N LEU A 27 18.45 -14.71 -7.88
CA LEU A 27 18.47 -14.85 -9.33
C LEU A 27 17.17 -14.34 -10.00
N PRO A 28 15.95 -14.68 -9.56
CA PRO A 28 14.73 -14.14 -10.19
C PRO A 28 14.59 -12.61 -10.00
N ILE A 29 15.06 -12.08 -8.87
CA ILE A 29 15.04 -10.62 -8.61
C ILE A 29 16.03 -9.90 -9.52
N LEU A 30 17.20 -10.50 -9.75
CA LEU A 30 18.21 -9.94 -10.65
C LEU A 30 17.76 -10.05 -12.11
N LEU A 31 17.27 -11.21 -12.55
CA LEU A 31 16.77 -11.41 -13.91
C LEU A 31 15.55 -10.53 -14.21
N GLY A 32 14.59 -10.42 -13.27
CA GLY A 32 13.41 -9.57 -13.43
C GLY A 32 13.72 -8.06 -13.49
N ARG A 33 14.89 -7.64 -13.01
CA ARG A 33 15.39 -6.26 -13.17
C ARG A 33 16.17 -6.04 -14.47
N LEU A 34 16.71 -7.11 -15.06
CA LEU A 34 17.47 -7.06 -16.31
C LEU A 34 16.59 -7.28 -17.54
N SER A 35 15.39 -7.83 -17.40
CA SER A 35 14.43 -7.92 -18.51
C SER A 35 14.02 -6.54 -19.00
N PRO A 36 14.38 -6.15 -20.24
CA PRO A 36 13.76 -5.01 -20.89
C PRO A 36 12.24 -5.27 -20.99
N PRO A 37 11.37 -4.24 -20.89
CA PRO A 37 9.97 -4.43 -21.16
C PRO A 37 9.80 -4.88 -22.62
N GLY A 38 9.56 -6.18 -22.84
CA GLY A 38 9.26 -6.74 -24.17
C GLY A 38 10.14 -7.91 -24.66
N SER A 39 10.93 -8.60 -23.83
CA SER A 39 11.56 -9.85 -24.26
C SER A 39 10.58 -11.04 -24.16
N ASP A 40 9.56 -11.05 -25.01
CA ASP A 40 8.80 -12.26 -25.33
C ASP A 40 9.74 -13.18 -26.11
N SER A 41 10.45 -14.02 -25.36
CA SER A 41 11.22 -15.11 -25.94
C SER A 41 10.24 -16.25 -26.13
N ASP A 42 9.77 -16.43 -27.38
CA ASP A 42 9.00 -17.58 -27.80
C ASP A 42 9.70 -18.87 -27.34
N SER A 43 9.15 -19.48 -26.29
CA SER A 43 9.38 -20.87 -25.92
C SER A 43 8.01 -21.48 -25.75
N ASP A 44 7.55 -22.04 -26.86
CA ASP A 44 6.49 -23.04 -26.93
C ASP A 44 6.83 -24.19 -25.99
N ASP A 45 6.33 -24.13 -24.75
CA ASP A 45 5.99 -25.30 -23.96
C ASP A 45 5.05 -24.89 -22.81
N GLY A 46 3.75 -24.98 -23.11
CA GLY A 46 2.72 -25.45 -22.19
C GLY A 46 2.53 -24.73 -20.85
N GLY A 47 1.45 -23.94 -20.77
CA GLY A 47 0.74 -23.76 -19.49
C GLY A 47 0.50 -22.32 -19.03
N GLY A 48 0.20 -21.39 -19.93
CA GLY A 48 -0.38 -20.11 -19.56
C GLY A 48 -1.85 -20.29 -19.18
N GLY A 49 -2.15 -20.33 -17.89
CA GLY A 49 -3.51 -20.44 -17.37
C GLY A 49 -4.42 -19.41 -18.04
N GLY A 50 -5.56 -19.87 -18.55
CA GLY A 50 -6.58 -18.99 -19.11
C GLY A 50 -6.86 -17.86 -18.13
N GLY A 51 -6.63 -16.63 -18.59
CA GLY A 51 -7.10 -15.46 -17.87
C GLY A 51 -8.58 -15.63 -17.53
N PRO A 52 -9.10 -14.91 -16.52
CA PRO A 52 -10.51 -15.00 -16.17
C PRO A 52 -11.32 -14.90 -17.44
N GLY A 53 -12.12 -15.96 -17.70
CA GLY A 53 -12.95 -16.03 -18.89
C GLY A 53 -13.80 -14.76 -19.02
N PRO A 54 -14.30 -14.47 -20.23
CA PRO A 54 -15.14 -13.30 -20.43
C PRO A 54 -16.23 -13.24 -19.35
N PRO A 55 -16.48 -12.05 -18.76
CA PRO A 55 -17.47 -11.92 -17.72
C PRO A 55 -18.82 -12.46 -18.22
N PRO A 56 -19.62 -13.09 -17.35
CA PRO A 56 -20.94 -13.57 -17.74
C PRO A 56 -21.74 -12.42 -18.36
N ALA A 57 -22.55 -12.75 -19.36
CA ALA A 57 -23.45 -11.79 -19.97
C ALA A 57 -24.31 -11.15 -18.87
N PRO A 58 -24.51 -9.82 -18.89
CA PRO A 58 -25.36 -9.16 -17.92
C PRO A 58 -26.78 -9.77 -18.00
N PRO A 59 -27.50 -9.87 -16.88
CA PRO A 59 -28.87 -10.38 -16.88
C PRO A 59 -29.74 -9.52 -17.79
N ASN A 60 -30.62 -10.17 -18.57
CA ASN A 60 -31.58 -9.50 -19.46
C ASN A 60 -32.68 -8.74 -18.71
N THR A 61 -32.76 -8.90 -17.39
CA THR A 61 -33.72 -8.23 -16.52
C THR A 61 -33.00 -7.17 -15.69
N PRO A 62 -33.55 -5.95 -15.57
CA PRO A 62 -33.07 -4.99 -14.60
C PRO A 62 -33.16 -5.63 -13.22
N GLY A 63 -32.03 -5.63 -12.48
CA GLY A 63 -32.01 -6.13 -11.12
C GLY A 63 -33.08 -5.41 -10.29
N GLY A 64 -34.00 -6.16 -9.70
CA GLY A 64 -35.02 -5.59 -8.83
C GLY A 64 -34.35 -4.85 -7.67
N GLY A 65 -34.65 -3.57 -7.53
CA GLY A 65 -34.14 -2.70 -6.49
C GLY A 65 -34.84 -1.34 -6.55
N ILE A 66 -34.95 -0.68 -5.40
CA ILE A 66 -35.37 0.73 -5.36
C ILE A 66 -34.33 1.51 -6.19
N PRO A 67 -34.73 2.29 -7.22
CA PRO A 67 -33.79 3.17 -7.90
C PRO A 67 -33.06 3.98 -6.85
N LEU A 68 -31.73 3.93 -6.84
CA LEU A 68 -30.98 4.91 -6.08
C LEU A 68 -31.37 6.27 -6.64
N ASP A 69 -31.77 7.20 -5.77
CA ASP A 69 -31.84 8.61 -6.12
C ASP A 69 -30.54 8.98 -6.84
N ASP A 70 -30.63 9.77 -7.92
CA ASP A 70 -29.52 10.09 -8.82
C ASP A 70 -28.19 10.23 -8.06
N ALA A 71 -27.40 9.16 -8.08
CA ALA A 71 -26.23 9.08 -7.22
C ALA A 71 -25.17 10.01 -7.80
N GLU A 72 -24.94 11.15 -7.16
CA GLU A 72 -23.88 12.06 -7.57
C GLU A 72 -22.52 11.39 -7.40
N PRO A 73 -21.67 11.34 -8.45
CA PRO A 73 -20.34 10.76 -8.34
C PRO A 73 -19.49 11.57 -7.35
N ALA A 74 -18.65 10.87 -6.59
CA ALA A 74 -17.73 11.52 -5.65
C ALA A 74 -16.85 12.57 -6.35
N ARG A 75 -16.70 13.73 -5.72
CA ARG A 75 -15.93 14.89 -6.24
C ARG A 75 -14.45 14.57 -6.50
N SER A 76 -13.91 13.57 -5.83
CA SER A 76 -12.50 13.16 -5.95
C SER A 76 -12.41 11.68 -6.29
N ARG A 77 -11.63 11.36 -7.33
CA ARG A 77 -11.25 9.99 -7.68
C ARG A 77 -9.78 9.77 -7.30
N LEU A 78 -9.52 8.89 -6.34
CA LEU A 78 -8.16 8.47 -5.99
C LEU A 78 -7.73 7.40 -7.00
N ARG A 79 -6.80 7.75 -7.90
CA ARG A 79 -6.20 6.83 -8.88
C ARG A 79 -4.79 6.36 -8.49
N GLY A 80 -4.29 6.81 -7.33
CA GLY A 80 -2.93 6.54 -6.84
C GLY A 80 -2.93 5.93 -5.43
N HIS A 81 -1.75 5.92 -4.81
CA HIS A 81 -1.54 5.41 -3.44
C HIS A 81 -1.86 6.44 -2.34
N ASP A 82 -2.36 7.61 -2.74
CA ASP A 82 -2.72 8.70 -1.85
C ASP A 82 -3.94 8.35 -1.01
N ARG A 83 -4.01 8.92 0.20
CA ARG A 83 -5.17 8.78 1.07
C ARG A 83 -6.14 9.92 0.84
N LEU A 84 -7.43 9.65 0.98
CA LEU A 84 -8.47 10.69 0.89
C LEU A 84 -8.22 11.85 1.87
N SER A 85 -7.67 11.52 3.05
CA SER A 85 -7.29 12.49 4.10
C SER A 85 -6.35 13.57 3.59
N ASP A 86 -5.50 13.25 2.61
CA ASP A 86 -4.42 14.11 2.18
C ASP A 86 -4.93 15.19 1.21
N GLY A 87 -6.09 14.98 0.58
CA GLY A 87 -6.77 15.93 -0.30
C GLY A 87 -7.77 16.85 0.41
N ILE A 88 -8.01 16.68 1.72
CA ILE A 88 -8.98 17.49 2.46
C ILE A 88 -8.25 18.70 3.08
N PRO A 89 -8.65 19.95 2.79
CA PRO A 89 -8.03 21.11 3.38
C PRO A 89 -8.18 21.12 4.90
N PRO A 90 -7.16 21.53 5.66
CA PRO A 90 -7.21 21.55 7.11
C PRO A 90 -8.32 22.47 7.61
N ARG A 91 -9.06 22.02 8.63
CA ARG A 91 -10.12 22.80 9.25
C ARG A 91 -9.57 24.11 9.80
N ALA A 92 -10.18 25.24 9.41
CA ALA A 92 -9.83 26.55 9.95
C ALA A 92 -9.92 26.56 11.48
N ARG A 93 -8.82 26.97 12.15
CA ARG A 93 -8.80 27.09 13.60
C ARG A 93 -9.67 28.27 14.02
N ARG A 94 -10.53 28.05 15.03
CA ARG A 94 -11.32 29.13 15.63
C ARG A 94 -10.36 30.10 16.36
N PRO A 95 -10.58 31.42 16.30
CA PRO A 95 -9.78 32.38 17.06
C PRO A 95 -9.76 32.02 18.55
N SER A 96 -8.60 32.15 19.19
CA SER A 96 -8.45 31.91 20.62
C SER A 96 -9.35 32.88 21.39
N ARG A 97 -10.16 32.34 22.32
CA ARG A 97 -11.01 33.14 23.20
C ARG A 97 -10.13 34.02 24.10
N GLU A 98 -10.36 35.33 24.08
CA GLU A 98 -9.61 36.27 24.92
C GLU A 98 -9.78 35.91 26.41
N PRO A 99 -8.72 35.97 27.24
CA PRO A 99 -8.81 35.68 28.65
C PRO A 99 -9.78 36.63 29.36
N VAL A 100 -10.67 36.07 30.17
CA VAL A 100 -11.66 36.81 30.95
C VAL A 100 -10.94 37.78 31.88
N ARG A 101 -11.11 39.10 31.66
CA ARG A 101 -10.57 40.11 32.58
C ARG A 101 -11.28 40.00 33.92
N ARG A 102 -10.53 39.60 34.95
CA ARG A 102 -10.99 39.59 36.34
C ARG A 102 -11.11 41.05 36.80
N ARG A 103 -12.29 41.47 37.24
CA ARG A 103 -12.48 42.79 37.86
C ARG A 103 -11.93 42.75 39.28
N ASP A 104 -10.84 43.46 39.52
CA ASP A 104 -10.37 43.70 40.88
C ASP A 104 -11.28 44.74 41.55
N ARG A 105 -11.98 44.32 42.60
CA ARG A 105 -12.74 45.24 43.46
C ARG A 105 -11.75 45.95 44.38
N THR A 106 -11.47 47.21 44.08
CA THR A 106 -10.85 48.13 45.04
C THR A 106 -11.81 48.37 46.20
N HIS A 107 -11.45 47.93 47.41
CA HIS A 107 -12.12 48.31 48.64
C HIS A 107 -11.82 49.78 48.92
N GLN A 108 -12.84 50.62 48.76
CA GLN A 108 -12.86 52.02 49.14
C GLN A 108 -12.86 52.10 50.68
N ARG A 109 -11.70 52.38 51.28
CA ARG A 109 -11.61 52.69 52.71
C ARG A 109 -11.94 54.16 52.90
N ALA A 110 -13.19 54.44 53.27
CA ALA A 110 -13.56 55.71 53.86
C ALA A 110 -12.88 55.83 55.23
N SER A 111 -12.07 56.86 55.43
CA SER A 111 -11.67 57.33 56.76
C SER A 111 -12.40 58.64 57.04
N GLY A 112 -13.22 58.63 58.09
CA GLY A 112 -13.63 59.83 58.80
C GLY A 112 -12.52 60.35 59.71
#